data_AF-A0A150P989-F1
#
_entry.id   AF-A0A150P989-F1
#
_cell.length_a   1.000
_cell.length_b   1.000
_cell.length_c   1.000
_cell.angle_alpha   90.00
_cell.angle_beta   90.00
_cell.angle_gamma   90.00
#
_symmetry.space_group_name_H-M   'P 1'
#
loop_
_entity.id
_entity.type
_entity.pdbx_description
1 polymer ?
#
loop_
_entity_poly.entity_id
_entity_poly.type
_entity_poly.pdbx_seq_one_letter_code
_entity_poly.pdbx_strand_id
1 'polypeptide(L)'
;MFDGPRQPIVSREQKLVYAGIYVLKKMDLKPADGGIEMPLVLPSELTPLQDVLQELVNADFVEVNRRKARFEITKKGVAYLGEIIDEAEALIEEFDEESVEDAVDELRRRNVDLLRARFLWGWYDGELDDLVLFQQRRGATPVESWWADYLMSDALYEALISDFTSA
;
A
#
# COMPACT_ATOMS: atom_id res chain seq x y z
N MET A 1 33.70 -2.25 -7.35
CA MET A 1 33.15 -2.67 -6.05
C MET A 1 31.79 -3.24 -6.39
N PHE A 2 31.64 -4.56 -6.39
CA PHE A 2 30.34 -5.16 -6.67
C PHE A 2 29.59 -5.12 -5.34
N ASP A 3 28.67 -4.15 -5.21
CA ASP A 3 27.63 -4.26 -4.19
C ASP A 3 26.90 -5.58 -4.48
N GLY A 4 26.97 -6.50 -3.51
CA GLY A 4 26.14 -7.69 -3.53
C GLY A 4 24.66 -7.29 -3.59
N PRO A 5 23.74 -8.21 -3.94
CA PRO A 5 22.32 -7.89 -3.94
C PRO A 5 21.93 -7.35 -2.56
N ARG A 6 21.59 -6.06 -2.51
CA ARG A 6 21.06 -5.40 -1.32
C ARG A 6 19.84 -6.21 -0.89
N GLN A 7 19.83 -6.66 0.36
CA GLN A 7 18.68 -7.42 0.86
C GLN A 7 17.44 -6.51 0.80
N PRO A 8 16.31 -7.03 0.29
CA PRO A 8 15.09 -6.24 0.22
C PRO A 8 14.64 -5.90 1.64
N ILE A 9 14.22 -4.65 1.83
CA ILE A 9 13.88 -4.11 3.15
C ILE A 9 12.59 -4.72 3.69
N VAL A 10 11.70 -5.12 2.78
CA VAL A 10 10.53 -5.95 3.07
C VAL A 10 10.55 -7.18 2.19
N SER A 11 10.03 -8.29 2.71
CA SER A 11 9.92 -9.51 1.92
C SER A 11 8.92 -9.32 0.76
N ARG A 12 9.04 -10.11 -0.30
CA ARG A 12 8.07 -10.09 -1.41
C ARG A 12 6.64 -10.36 -0.90
N GLU A 13 6.48 -11.24 0.07
CA GLU A 13 5.19 -11.55 0.69
C GLU A 13 4.59 -10.32 1.40
N GLN A 14 5.39 -9.58 2.15
CA GLN A 14 4.95 -8.33 2.78
C GLN A 14 4.53 -7.29 1.72
N LYS A 15 5.28 -7.15 0.63
CA LYS A 15 4.90 -6.26 -0.48
C LYS A 15 3.55 -6.63 -1.08
N LEU A 16 3.29 -7.92 -1.30
CA LEU A 16 2.01 -8.38 -1.82
C LEU A 16 0.86 -8.05 -0.88
N VAL A 17 1.07 -8.12 0.45
CA VAL A 17 0.06 -7.71 1.45
C VAL A 17 -0.23 -6.21 1.35
N TYR A 18 0.79 -5.35 1.41
CA TYR A 18 0.60 -3.90 1.33
C TYR A 18 -0.01 -3.46 -0.01
N ALA A 19 0.48 -4.01 -1.11
CA ALA A 19 -0.08 -3.75 -2.43
C ALA A 19 -1.52 -4.26 -2.54
N GLY A 20 -1.86 -5.39 -1.91
CA GLY A 20 -3.22 -5.91 -1.82
C GLY A 20 -4.17 -4.92 -1.14
N ILE A 21 -3.78 -4.37 0.01
CA ILE A 21 -4.53 -3.33 0.74
C ILE A 21 -4.73 -2.08 -0.15
N TYR A 22 -3.67 -1.63 -0.82
CA TYR A 22 -3.72 -0.49 -1.72
C TYR A 22 -4.70 -0.72 -2.89
N VAL A 23 -4.60 -1.88 -3.54
CA VAL A 23 -5.44 -2.26 -4.68
C VAL A 23 -6.91 -2.39 -4.26
N LEU A 24 -7.20 -2.95 -3.08
CA LEU A 24 -8.57 -3.04 -2.58
C LEU A 24 -9.20 -1.65 -2.40
N LYS A 25 -8.48 -0.67 -1.83
CA LYS A 25 -8.95 0.73 -1.77
C LYS A 25 -9.25 1.28 -3.16
N LYS A 26 -8.32 1.13 -4.10
CA LYS A 26 -8.51 1.60 -5.48
C LYS A 26 -9.71 0.96 -6.16
N MET A 27 -10.00 -0.32 -5.90
CA MET A 27 -11.15 -1.01 -6.49
C MET A 27 -12.49 -0.68 -5.82
N ASP A 28 -12.49 -0.31 -4.54
CA ASP A 28 -13.70 0.04 -3.79
C ASP A 28 -14.16 1.49 -4.05
N LEU A 29 -13.22 2.40 -4.26
CA LEU A 29 -13.50 3.81 -4.51
C LEU A 29 -14.19 4.05 -5.87
N LYS A 30 -14.95 5.15 -5.94
CA LYS A 30 -15.48 5.65 -7.22
C LYS A 30 -14.37 6.32 -8.03
N PRO A 31 -14.48 6.39 -9.37
CA PRO A 31 -13.49 7.07 -10.19
C PRO A 31 -13.24 8.55 -9.82
N ALA A 32 -14.28 9.26 -9.36
CA ALA A 32 -14.16 10.65 -8.91
C ALA A 32 -13.28 10.81 -7.66
N ASP A 33 -13.17 9.74 -6.87
CA ASP A 33 -12.41 9.68 -5.62
C ASP A 33 -11.07 8.94 -5.83
N GLY A 34 -10.64 8.77 -7.08
CA GLY A 34 -9.38 8.09 -7.43
C GLY A 34 -9.46 6.56 -7.53
N GLY A 35 -10.68 6.00 -7.56
CA GLY A 35 -10.92 4.59 -7.80
C GLY A 35 -10.66 4.15 -9.24
N ILE A 36 -10.38 2.86 -9.43
CA ILE A 36 -9.98 2.26 -10.69
C ILE A 36 -10.75 0.94 -10.89
N GLU A 37 -11.39 0.79 -12.04
CA GLU A 37 -11.88 -0.52 -12.47
C GLU A 37 -10.71 -1.39 -12.92
N MET A 38 -10.50 -2.53 -12.26
CA MET A 38 -9.37 -3.40 -12.53
C MET A 38 -9.68 -4.38 -13.68
N PRO A 39 -9.10 -4.22 -14.88
CA PRO A 39 -9.43 -5.07 -16.02
C PRO A 39 -8.84 -6.47 -15.85
N LEU A 40 -9.48 -7.48 -16.46
CA LEU A 40 -8.98 -8.86 -16.42
C LEU A 40 -7.67 -9.01 -17.22
N VAL A 41 -7.54 -8.25 -18.31
CA VAL A 41 -6.28 -8.14 -19.06
C VAL A 41 -5.64 -6.82 -18.65
N LEU A 42 -4.56 -6.92 -17.87
CA LEU A 42 -3.88 -5.75 -17.33
C LEU A 42 -3.13 -5.00 -18.45
N PRO A 43 -3.30 -3.68 -18.57
CA PRO A 43 -2.44 -2.88 -19.41
C PRO A 43 -1.02 -2.83 -18.82
N SER A 44 -0.04 -2.39 -19.60
CA SER A 44 1.39 -2.51 -19.25
C SER A 44 1.71 -1.89 -17.89
N GLU A 45 1.14 -0.73 -17.61
CA GLU A 45 1.30 0.04 -16.38
C GLU A 45 0.70 -0.64 -15.12
N LEU A 46 -0.13 -1.68 -15.28
CA LEU A 46 -0.69 -2.46 -14.16
C LEU A 46 -0.16 -3.89 -14.09
N THR A 47 0.70 -4.30 -15.03
CA THR A 47 1.29 -5.66 -15.03
C THR A 47 1.99 -6.05 -13.71
N PRO A 48 2.62 -5.14 -12.93
CA PRO A 48 3.20 -5.50 -11.64
C PRO A 48 2.19 -6.04 -10.62
N LEU A 49 0.89 -5.75 -10.79
CA LEU A 49 -0.17 -6.17 -9.89
C LEU A 49 -0.69 -7.58 -10.17
N GLN A 50 -0.15 -8.28 -11.17
CA GLN A 50 -0.65 -9.60 -11.55
C GLN A 50 -0.61 -10.60 -10.37
N ASP A 51 0.50 -10.64 -9.64
CA ASP A 51 0.64 -11.50 -8.46
C ASP A 51 -0.25 -11.02 -7.31
N VAL A 52 -0.40 -9.70 -7.14
CA VAL A 52 -1.28 -9.10 -6.11
C VAL A 52 -2.72 -9.54 -6.32
N LEU A 53 -3.23 -9.42 -7.55
CA LEU A 53 -4.59 -9.81 -7.90
C LEU A 53 -4.78 -11.33 -7.77
N GLN A 54 -3.77 -12.13 -8.10
CA GLN A 54 -3.83 -13.56 -7.89
C GLN A 54 -3.95 -13.92 -6.40
N GLU A 55 -3.17 -13.28 -5.52
CA GLU A 55 -3.28 -13.49 -4.07
C GLU A 55 -4.62 -13.01 -3.51
N LEU A 56 -5.13 -11.87 -3.97
CA LEU A 56 -6.46 -11.37 -3.58
C LEU A 56 -7.58 -12.33 -4.02
N VAL A 57 -7.46 -12.95 -5.19
CA VAL A 57 -8.38 -14.00 -5.66
C VAL A 57 -8.24 -15.27 -4.83
N ASN A 58 -7.01 -15.72 -4.53
CA ASN A 58 -6.77 -16.89 -3.68
C ASN A 58 -7.36 -16.71 -2.28
N ALA A 59 -7.30 -15.48 -1.75
CA ALA A 59 -7.86 -15.10 -0.46
C ALA A 59 -9.37 -14.85 -0.48
N ASP A 60 -10.04 -14.95 -1.65
CA ASP A 60 -11.47 -14.67 -1.84
C ASP A 60 -11.85 -13.21 -1.53
N PHE A 61 -10.91 -12.28 -1.62
CA PHE A 61 -11.17 -10.84 -1.47
C PHE A 61 -11.60 -10.18 -2.79
N VAL A 62 -11.17 -10.77 -3.91
CA VAL A 62 -11.51 -10.32 -5.27
C VAL A 62 -11.97 -11.53 -6.07
N GLU A 63 -12.91 -11.34 -7.00
CA GLU A 63 -13.36 -12.36 -7.94
C GLU A 63 -13.22 -11.91 -9.40
N VAL A 64 -13.15 -12.88 -10.31
CA VAL A 64 -13.07 -12.63 -11.76
C VAL A 64 -14.47 -12.59 -12.36
N ASN A 65 -14.91 -11.40 -12.78
CA ASN A 65 -16.13 -11.25 -13.56
C ASN A 65 -15.84 -11.36 -15.06
N ARG A 66 -15.91 -12.58 -15.60
CA ARG A 66 -15.67 -12.86 -17.02
C ARG A 66 -16.64 -12.16 -17.98
N ARG A 67 -17.86 -11.87 -17.54
CA ARG A 67 -18.87 -11.21 -18.37
C ARG A 67 -18.53 -9.73 -18.58
N LYS A 68 -17.98 -9.09 -17.56
CA LYS A 68 -17.54 -7.69 -17.59
C LYS A 68 -16.05 -7.53 -17.91
N ALA A 69 -15.33 -8.64 -18.10
CA ALA A 69 -13.89 -8.68 -18.33
C ALA A 69 -13.07 -7.87 -17.30
N ARG A 70 -13.45 -7.95 -16.02
CA ARG A 70 -12.81 -7.21 -14.92
C ARG A 70 -12.81 -8.01 -13.62
N PHE A 71 -11.97 -7.59 -12.69
CA PHE A 71 -11.99 -8.05 -11.31
C PHE A 71 -13.02 -7.24 -10.51
N GLU A 72 -13.70 -7.87 -9.55
CA GLU A 72 -14.66 -7.21 -8.65
C GLU A 72 -14.35 -7.59 -7.19
N ILE A 73 -14.48 -6.64 -6.27
CA ILE A 73 -14.31 -6.90 -4.84
C ILE A 73 -15.46 -7.78 -4.33
N THR A 74 -15.15 -8.81 -3.56
CA THR A 74 -16.16 -9.67 -2.94
C THR A 74 -16.69 -9.03 -1.67
N LYS A 75 -17.77 -9.57 -1.09
CA LYS A 75 -18.23 -9.17 0.25
C LYS A 75 -17.16 -9.38 1.32
N LYS A 76 -16.35 -10.44 1.18
CA LYS A 76 -15.24 -10.74 2.09
C LYS A 76 -14.12 -9.72 1.93
N GLY A 77 -13.82 -9.30 0.70
CA GLY A 77 -12.85 -8.24 0.42
C GLY A 77 -13.28 -6.90 1.03
N VAL A 78 -14.57 -6.54 0.89
CA VAL A 78 -15.12 -5.32 1.53
C VAL A 78 -15.03 -5.40 3.05
N ALA A 79 -15.36 -6.55 3.65
CA ALA A 79 -15.25 -6.73 5.10
C ALA A 79 -13.79 -6.60 5.58
N TYR A 80 -12.85 -7.25 4.88
CA TYR A 80 -11.43 -7.13 5.17
C TYR A 80 -10.93 -5.69 5.04
N LEU A 81 -11.35 -4.96 3.99
CA LEU A 81 -11.02 -3.55 3.83
C LEU A 81 -11.54 -2.70 5.01
N GLY A 82 -12.73 -3.00 5.52
CA GLY A 82 -13.28 -2.38 6.74
C GLY A 82 -12.40 -2.63 7.98
N GLU A 83 -11.96 -3.87 8.19
CA GLU A 83 -11.04 -4.19 9.30
C GLU A 83 -9.72 -3.41 9.22
N ILE A 84 -9.19 -3.20 8.00
CA ILE A 84 -7.98 -2.41 7.78
C ILE A 84 -8.21 -0.91 8.02
N ILE A 85 -9.40 -0.40 7.66
CA ILE A 85 -9.81 0.97 7.97
C ILE A 85 -9.87 1.17 9.48
N ASP A 86 -10.56 0.28 10.20
CA ASP A 86 -10.68 0.36 11.66
C ASP A 86 -9.29 0.32 12.34
N GLU A 87 -8.36 -0.50 11.82
CA GLU A 87 -6.98 -0.53 12.31
C GLU A 87 -6.23 0.79 12.06
N ALA A 88 -6.39 1.38 10.87
CA ALA A 88 -5.75 2.65 10.55
C ALA A 88 -6.33 3.80 11.40
N GLU A 89 -7.65 3.84 11.60
CA GLU A 89 -8.33 4.81 12.45
C GLU A 89 -7.83 4.72 13.90
N ALA A 90 -7.79 3.51 14.46
CA ALA A 90 -7.31 3.30 15.82
C ALA A 90 -5.85 3.76 16.00
N LEU A 91 -4.99 3.55 15.00
CA LEU A 91 -3.61 4.04 15.02
C LEU A 91 -3.54 5.56 14.96
N ILE A 92 -4.37 6.20 14.14
CA ILE A 92 -4.38 7.67 14.02
C ILE A 92 -4.91 8.30 15.31
N GLU A 93 -6.05 7.84 15.81
CA GLU A 93 -6.65 8.33 17.06
C GLU A 93 -5.72 8.17 18.27
N GLU A 94 -4.85 7.17 18.26
CA GLU A 94 -3.90 6.95 19.36
C GLU A 94 -2.72 7.93 19.33
N PHE A 95 -2.24 8.33 18.15
CA PHE A 95 -0.97 9.05 18.00
C PHE A 95 -1.11 10.43 17.34
N ASP A 96 -2.32 10.95 17.10
CA ASP A 96 -2.56 12.24 16.44
C ASP A 96 -2.02 13.45 17.22
N GLU A 97 -2.00 13.37 18.55
CA GLU A 97 -1.46 14.38 19.46
C GLU A 97 0.02 14.17 19.80
N GLU A 98 0.60 13.03 19.43
CA GLU A 98 1.98 12.67 19.77
C GLU A 98 2.99 13.23 18.75
N SER A 99 4.22 13.49 19.22
CA SER A 99 5.32 13.72 18.29
C SER A 99 5.66 12.42 17.55
N VAL A 100 6.23 12.52 16.36
CA VAL A 100 6.67 11.33 15.59
C VAL A 100 7.65 10.48 16.39
N GLU A 101 8.52 11.12 17.18
CA GLU A 101 9.51 10.44 18.05
C GLU A 101 8.81 9.62 19.15
N ASP A 102 7.84 10.22 19.85
CA ASP A 102 7.10 9.56 20.93
C ASP A 102 6.26 8.39 20.39
N ALA A 103 5.56 8.61 19.28
CA ALA A 103 4.74 7.58 18.63
C ALA A 103 5.59 6.38 18.20
N VAL A 104 6.76 6.63 17.60
CA VAL A 104 7.69 5.56 17.19
C VAL A 104 8.20 4.78 18.40
N ASP A 105 8.56 5.45 19.49
CA ASP A 105 9.03 4.80 20.69
C ASP A 105 7.94 3.95 21.36
N GLU A 106 6.70 4.43 21.41
CA GLU A 106 5.58 3.67 21.95
C GLU A 106 5.25 2.44 21.09
N LEU A 107 5.21 2.60 19.76
CA LEU A 107 5.02 1.48 18.83
C LEU A 107 6.11 0.40 19.00
N ARG A 108 7.37 0.81 19.18
CA ARG A 108 8.49 -0.11 19.47
C ARG A 108 8.30 -0.83 20.81
N ARG A 109 7.91 -0.12 21.88
CA ARG A 109 7.67 -0.72 23.20
C ARG A 109 6.58 -1.80 23.14
N ARG A 110 5.57 -1.58 22.31
CA ARG A 110 4.44 -2.51 22.13
C ARG A 110 4.69 -3.61 21.10
N ASN A 111 5.87 -3.63 20.48
CA ASN A 111 6.22 -4.58 19.41
C ASN A 111 5.22 -4.51 18.23
N VAL A 112 4.74 -3.31 17.91
CA VAL A 112 3.91 -3.03 16.73
C VAL A 112 4.82 -2.79 15.53
N ASP A 113 4.41 -3.28 14.36
CA ASP A 113 5.15 -3.09 13.11
C ASP A 113 5.06 -1.61 12.66
N LEU A 114 6.16 -0.88 12.82
CA LEU A 114 6.29 0.53 12.43
C LEU A 114 5.98 0.77 10.95
N LEU A 115 6.41 -0.13 10.06
CA LEU A 115 6.18 0.03 8.64
C LEU A 115 4.69 -0.15 8.33
N ARG A 116 4.03 -1.13 8.95
CA ARG A 116 2.58 -1.30 8.81
C ARG A 116 1.85 -0.06 9.30
N ALA A 117 2.16 0.43 10.49
CA ALA A 117 1.52 1.61 11.04
C ALA A 117 1.68 2.83 10.12
N ARG A 118 2.91 3.08 9.66
CA ARG A 118 3.21 4.19 8.76
C ARG A 118 2.53 4.07 7.39
N PHE A 119 2.50 2.87 6.83
CA PHE A 119 1.80 2.60 5.58
C PHE A 119 0.30 2.86 5.73
N LEU A 120 -0.34 2.30 6.77
CA LEU A 120 -1.76 2.45 7.02
C LEU A 120 -2.15 3.91 7.26
N TRP A 121 -1.34 4.67 8.01
CA TRP A 121 -1.55 6.10 8.21
C TRP A 121 -1.60 6.86 6.89
N GLY A 122 -0.54 6.74 6.07
CA GLY A 122 -0.46 7.46 4.80
C GLY A 122 -1.51 6.98 3.79
N TRP A 123 -1.88 5.70 3.86
CA TRP A 123 -2.94 5.13 3.04
C TRP A 123 -4.32 5.64 3.44
N TYR A 124 -4.59 5.79 4.74
CA TYR A 124 -5.88 6.24 5.24
C TYR A 124 -6.09 7.75 5.07
N ASP A 125 -5.09 8.56 5.45
CA ASP A 125 -5.12 10.04 5.35
C ASP A 125 -5.01 10.57 3.91
N GLY A 126 -4.83 9.66 2.93
CA GLY A 126 -4.78 9.98 1.50
C GLY A 126 -3.41 10.47 1.00
N GLU A 127 -2.38 10.47 1.85
CA GLU A 127 -1.00 10.75 1.44
C GLU A 127 -0.53 9.84 0.30
N LEU A 128 -0.92 8.56 0.33
CA LEU A 128 -0.53 7.55 -0.67
C LEU A 128 -1.52 7.45 -1.85
N ASP A 129 -2.56 8.27 -1.91
CA ASP A 129 -3.56 8.18 -3.00
C ASP A 129 -2.98 8.51 -4.38
N ASP A 130 -1.94 9.34 -4.40
CA ASP A 130 -1.13 9.66 -5.58
C ASP A 130 0.35 9.38 -5.28
N LEU A 131 0.81 8.19 -5.68
CA LEU A 131 2.20 7.77 -5.48
C LEU A 131 3.21 8.57 -6.33
N VAL A 132 2.78 9.23 -7.40
CA VAL A 132 3.65 10.14 -8.16
C VAL A 132 3.86 11.42 -7.36
N LEU A 133 2.78 11.99 -6.82
CA LEU A 133 2.86 13.18 -5.97
C LEU A 133 3.62 12.91 -4.67
N PHE A 134 3.44 11.73 -4.06
CA PHE A 134 4.21 11.29 -2.90
C PHE A 134 5.72 11.34 -3.18
N GLN A 135 6.17 10.78 -4.30
CA GLN A 135 7.57 10.81 -4.73
C GLN A 135 8.07 12.25 -4.94
N GLN A 136 7.28 13.08 -5.62
CA GLN A 136 7.63 14.48 -5.92
C GLN A 136 7.80 15.32 -4.64
N ARG A 137 6.89 15.17 -3.67
CA ARG A 137 6.96 15.87 -2.37
C ARG A 137 8.22 15.51 -1.59
N ARG A 138 8.74 14.29 -1.79
CA ARG A 138 9.96 13.78 -1.17
C ARG A 138 11.23 14.02 -1.99
N GLY A 139 11.13 14.70 -3.14
CA GLY A 139 12.27 15.02 -3.99
C GLY A 139 12.91 13.80 -4.67
N ALA A 140 12.16 12.71 -4.85
CA ALA A 140 12.66 11.51 -5.50
C ALA A 140 13.09 11.80 -6.96
N THR A 141 14.24 11.27 -7.37
CA THR A 141 14.77 11.41 -8.73
C THR A 141 15.48 10.12 -9.17
N PRO A 142 15.03 9.44 -10.26
CA PRO A 142 13.86 9.76 -11.09
C PRO A 142 12.53 9.50 -10.35
N VAL A 143 11.45 10.11 -10.84
CA VAL A 143 10.08 9.81 -10.40
C VAL A 143 9.53 8.68 -11.28
N GLU A 144 9.08 7.60 -10.67
CA GLU A 144 8.37 6.53 -11.35
C GLU A 144 6.92 6.98 -11.62
N SER A 145 6.54 7.01 -12.90
CA SER A 145 5.23 7.48 -13.34
C SER A 145 4.17 6.37 -13.31
N TRP A 146 4.59 5.11 -13.38
CA TRP A 146 3.71 3.95 -13.23
C TRP A 146 3.62 3.58 -11.75
N TRP A 147 2.56 4.07 -11.10
CA TRP A 147 2.35 3.90 -9.66
C TRP A 147 2.42 2.43 -9.20
N ALA A 148 1.99 1.47 -10.04
CA ALA A 148 2.04 0.05 -9.71
C ALA A 148 3.48 -0.47 -9.61
N ASP A 149 4.39 0.01 -10.46
CA ASP A 149 5.81 -0.31 -10.35
C ASP A 149 6.38 0.26 -9.06
N TYR A 150 6.05 1.51 -8.74
CA TYR A 150 6.51 2.14 -7.50
C TYR A 150 5.98 1.42 -6.26
N LEU A 151 4.70 1.04 -6.23
CA LEU A 151 4.07 0.28 -5.14
C LEU A 151 4.76 -1.08 -4.89
N MET A 152 5.22 -1.73 -5.95
CA MET A 152 5.92 -3.02 -5.88
C MET A 152 7.44 -2.88 -5.69
N SER A 153 7.99 -1.68 -5.82
CA SER A 153 9.41 -1.39 -5.67
C SER A 153 9.86 -1.38 -4.20
N ASP A 154 11.16 -1.57 -3.94
CA ASP A 154 11.73 -1.30 -2.60
C ASP A 154 11.69 0.20 -2.25
N ALA A 155 11.68 1.08 -3.25
CA ALA A 155 11.80 2.52 -3.07
C ALA A 155 10.62 3.14 -2.29
N LEU A 156 9.40 2.60 -2.43
CA LEU A 156 8.26 3.02 -1.60
C LEU A 156 8.52 2.72 -0.12
N TYR A 157 8.90 1.48 0.19
CA TYR A 157 9.10 1.05 1.58
C TYR A 157 10.32 1.70 2.21
N GLU A 158 11.38 1.95 1.42
CA GLU A 158 12.51 2.80 1.82
C GLU A 158 12.07 4.21 2.20
N ALA A 159 11.22 4.84 1.39
CA ALA A 159 10.70 6.17 1.66
C ALA A 159 9.86 6.20 2.95
N LEU A 160 9.01 5.21 3.19
CA LEU A 160 8.21 5.12 4.40
C LEU A 160 9.08 4.91 5.65
N ILE A 161 10.13 4.08 5.57
CA ILE A 161 11.04 3.83 6.70
C ILE A 161 11.89 5.06 7.05
N SER A 162 12.21 5.88 6.06
CA SER A 162 13.03 7.08 6.26
C SER A 162 12.43 8.06 7.27
N ASP A 163 11.09 8.04 7.44
CA ASP A 163 10.35 8.93 8.34
C ASP A 163 10.67 8.70 9.82
N PHE A 164 11.16 7.52 10.19
CA PHE A 164 11.46 7.15 11.58
C PHE A 164 12.89 6.63 11.79
N THR A 165 13.73 6.74 10.76
CA THR A 165 15.19 6.52 10.84
C THR A 165 16.00 7.81 10.83
N SER A 166 15.36 8.93 10.48
CA SER A 166 15.99 10.27 10.48
C SER A 166 15.64 11.11 11.71
N ALA A 167 14.97 10.51 12.71
CA ALA A 167 14.68 11.09 14.02
C ALA A 167 15.77 10.70 15.02
#